data_AF-A0A521JZ61-F1
#
_entry.id   AF-A0A521JZ61-F1
#
_cell.length_a   1.000
_cell.length_b   1.000
_cell.length_c   1.000
_cell.angle_alpha   90.00
_cell.angle_beta   90.00
_cell.angle_gamma   90.00
#
_symmetry.space_group_name_H-M   'P 1'
#
loop_
_entity.id
_entity.type
_entity.pdbx_description
1 polymer ?
#
loop_
_entity_poly.entity_id
_entity_poly.type
_entity_poly.pdbx_seq_one_letter_code
_entity_poly.pdbx_strand_id
1 'polypeptide(L)'
;MTALADGPRRFMVRCDQWFERARASLLGNLPCRRGCSRCCIGPFAITRLDVASLQRGLTSLAPSVRLAIEVSARSQVEAFEAVFPRLKADTALDRWSDHEVDELVERFQDLPCPALSEDGSCRVYSFRPVTCRMMGIPVEADGLVAGACAVQTAVPVQRVPLILRQEEQRLAEQERAELEVCLGATPGLGEEVLLPYGFLPDRNPLTR
;
A
#
# COMPACT_ATOMS: atom_id res chain seq x y z
N MET A 1 -19.97 -7.27 19.22
CA MET A 1 -19.32 -6.31 18.30
C MET A 1 -18.03 -6.92 17.72
N THR A 2 -18.06 -8.13 17.15
CA THR A 2 -16.85 -8.99 17.20
C THR A 2 -16.54 -9.82 15.95
N ALA A 3 -17.32 -9.73 14.86
CA ALA A 3 -17.05 -10.47 13.61
C ALA A 3 -16.62 -9.55 12.44
N LEU A 4 -17.31 -8.41 12.26
CA LEU A 4 -17.01 -7.44 11.20
C LEU A 4 -15.66 -6.73 11.37
N ALA A 5 -15.16 -6.61 12.61
CA ALA A 5 -13.85 -5.99 12.90
C ALA A 5 -12.64 -6.93 12.67
N ASP A 6 -12.88 -8.23 12.50
CA ASP A 6 -11.81 -9.24 12.35
C ASP A 6 -11.51 -9.56 10.87
N GLY A 7 -12.47 -9.32 9.96
CA GLY A 7 -12.33 -9.53 8.51
C GLY A 7 -11.10 -8.84 7.93
N PRO A 8 -11.00 -7.49 8.03
CA PRO A 8 -9.83 -6.75 7.56
C PRO A 8 -8.51 -7.22 8.17
N ARG A 9 -8.49 -7.57 9.46
CA ARG A 9 -7.28 -8.08 10.12
C ARG A 9 -6.86 -9.44 9.53
N ARG A 10 -7.81 -10.36 9.39
CA ARG A 10 -7.57 -11.69 8.79
C ARG A 10 -7.11 -11.58 7.35
N PHE A 11 -7.70 -10.66 6.58
CA PHE A 11 -7.30 -10.36 5.23
C PHE A 11 -5.82 -9.95 5.17
N MET A 12 -5.39 -8.96 5.98
CA MET A 12 -3.98 -8.56 6.02
C MET A 12 -3.03 -9.72 6.35
N VAL A 13 -3.41 -10.59 7.28
CA VAL A 13 -2.63 -11.79 7.63
C VAL A 13 -2.51 -12.74 6.43
N ARG A 14 -3.57 -12.94 5.65
CA ARG A 14 -3.52 -13.78 4.45
C ARG A 14 -2.62 -13.16 3.37
N CYS A 15 -2.65 -11.84 3.19
CA CYS A 15 -1.73 -11.16 2.29
C CYS A 15 -0.26 -11.34 2.71
N ASP A 16 0.05 -11.26 4.01
CA ASP A 16 1.39 -11.55 4.52
C ASP A 16 1.81 -13.00 4.26
N GLN A 17 0.93 -13.96 4.54
CA GLN A 17 1.20 -15.39 4.29
C GLN A 17 1.43 -15.66 2.80
N TRP A 18 0.62 -15.07 1.94
CA TRP A 18 0.80 -15.17 0.49
C TRP A 18 2.16 -14.60 0.06
N PHE A 19 2.51 -13.39 0.51
CA PHE A 19 3.78 -12.74 0.16
C PHE A 19 4.98 -13.60 0.57
N GLU A 20 4.96 -14.14 1.79
CA GLU A 20 6.03 -14.99 2.30
C GLU A 20 6.18 -16.28 1.50
N ARG A 21 5.06 -16.92 1.12
CA ARG A 21 5.08 -18.11 0.24
C ARG A 21 5.55 -17.79 -1.17
N ALA A 22 5.11 -16.67 -1.74
CA ALA A 22 5.55 -16.21 -3.06
C ALA A 22 7.05 -15.92 -3.06
N ARG A 23 7.56 -15.20 -2.07
CA ARG A 23 9.00 -14.96 -1.89
C ARG A 23 9.79 -16.26 -1.72
N ALA A 24 9.30 -17.20 -0.91
CA ALA A 24 9.94 -18.50 -0.72
C ALA A 24 9.97 -19.34 -2.01
N SER A 25 8.92 -19.27 -2.84
CA SER A 25 8.87 -19.97 -4.13
C SER A 25 9.93 -19.49 -5.13
N LEU A 26 10.46 -18.27 -4.93
CA LEU A 26 11.55 -17.69 -5.69
C LEU A 26 12.93 -17.94 -5.06
N LEU A 27 13.03 -18.94 -4.17
CA LEU A 27 14.26 -19.42 -3.51
C LEU A 27 15.18 -18.32 -2.94
N GLY A 28 14.61 -17.22 -2.45
CA GLY A 28 15.38 -16.10 -1.91
C GLY A 28 16.06 -15.20 -2.96
N ASN A 29 15.83 -15.45 -4.25
CA ASN A 29 16.29 -14.58 -5.34
C ASN A 29 15.51 -13.27 -5.41
N LEU A 30 14.39 -13.18 -4.69
CA LEU A 30 13.65 -11.95 -4.53
C LEU A 30 14.21 -11.15 -3.33
N PRO A 31 14.88 -10.01 -3.56
CA PRO A 31 15.49 -9.20 -2.51
C PRO A 31 14.48 -8.32 -1.75
N CYS A 32 13.20 -8.34 -2.11
CA CYS A 32 12.15 -7.60 -1.41
C CYS A 32 11.99 -8.13 0.03
N ARG A 33 12.54 -7.37 0.99
CA ARG A 33 12.47 -7.59 2.44
C ARG A 33 12.62 -6.24 3.15
N ARG A 34 12.46 -6.21 4.47
CA ARG A 34 12.77 -5.00 5.26
C ARG A 34 14.20 -4.55 4.97
N GLY A 35 14.37 -3.26 4.61
CA GLY A 35 15.64 -2.69 4.17
C GLY A 35 15.81 -2.60 2.65
N CYS A 36 14.91 -3.19 1.86
CA CYS A 36 14.77 -2.88 0.43
C CYS A 36 13.76 -1.72 0.27
N SER A 37 14.19 -0.61 -0.33
CA SER A 37 13.42 0.63 -0.40
C SER A 37 13.10 1.12 -1.81
N ARG A 38 13.42 0.33 -2.84
CA ARG A 38 13.32 0.81 -4.24
C ARG A 38 11.89 1.05 -4.71
N CYS A 39 10.90 0.36 -4.12
CA CYS A 39 9.48 0.61 -4.33
C CYS A 39 8.86 1.58 -3.31
N CYS A 40 9.67 2.14 -2.39
CA CYS A 40 9.22 3.09 -1.37
C CYS A 40 9.42 4.55 -1.81
N ILE A 41 9.48 4.80 -3.11
CA ILE A 41 9.69 6.11 -3.73
C ILE A 41 8.55 6.34 -4.75
N GLY A 42 7.97 7.53 -4.74
CA GLY A 42 6.81 7.92 -5.53
C GLY A 42 5.48 7.76 -4.79
N PRO A 43 4.45 8.52 -5.18
CA PRO A 43 3.11 8.35 -4.65
C PRO A 43 2.46 7.10 -5.25
N PHE A 44 1.64 6.42 -4.45
CA PHE A 44 0.80 5.33 -4.93
C PHE A 44 -0.48 5.25 -4.13
N ALA A 45 -1.51 4.68 -4.75
CA ALA A 45 -2.80 4.44 -4.13
C ALA A 45 -2.72 3.30 -3.11
N ILE A 46 -3.47 3.46 -2.02
CA ILE A 46 -3.76 2.41 -1.04
C ILE A 46 -5.26 2.39 -0.78
N THR A 47 -5.75 1.24 -0.35
CA THR A 47 -7.18 1.08 -0.07
C THR A 47 -7.51 1.60 1.34
N ARG A 48 -8.80 1.84 1.63
CA ARG A 48 -9.24 2.18 2.99
C ARG A 48 -8.94 1.07 4.01
N LEU A 49 -8.84 -0.19 3.58
CA LEU A 49 -8.39 -1.29 4.44
C LEU A 49 -6.93 -1.11 4.86
N ASP A 50 -6.08 -0.68 3.94
CA ASP A 50 -4.69 -0.36 4.20
C ASP A 50 -4.55 0.81 5.18
N VAL A 51 -5.37 1.86 5.02
CA VAL A 51 -5.40 2.99 5.96
C VAL A 51 -5.66 2.48 7.40
N ALA A 52 -6.67 1.63 7.60
CA ALA A 52 -6.96 1.06 8.91
C ALA A 52 -5.78 0.21 9.44
N SER A 53 -5.06 -0.51 8.58
CA SER A 53 -3.87 -1.26 8.95
C SER A 53 -2.70 -0.34 9.34
N LEU A 54 -2.43 0.71 8.58
CA LEU A 54 -1.39 1.69 8.86
C LEU A 54 -1.63 2.40 10.18
N GLN A 55 -2.87 2.79 10.48
CA GLN A 55 -3.24 3.42 11.75
C GLN A 55 -2.98 2.49 12.96
N ARG A 56 -3.25 1.19 12.84
CA ARG A 56 -2.85 0.21 13.85
C ARG A 56 -1.33 0.11 13.97
N GLY A 57 -0.61 0.18 12.85
CA GLY A 57 0.86 0.21 12.85
C GLY A 57 1.40 1.43 13.60
N LEU A 58 0.88 2.62 13.30
CA LEU A 58 1.28 3.87 13.93
C LEU A 58 1.05 3.88 15.45
N THR A 59 -0.08 3.34 15.92
CA THR A 59 -0.37 3.27 17.36
C THR A 59 0.56 2.31 18.11
N SER A 60 1.21 1.36 17.42
CA SER A 60 2.20 0.44 18.01
C SER A 60 3.61 1.02 18.10
N LEU A 61 3.89 2.18 17.47
CA LEU A 61 5.22 2.78 17.43
C LEU A 61 5.49 3.66 18.65
N ALA A 62 6.79 3.87 18.92
CA ALA A 62 7.22 4.91 19.86
C ALA A 62 6.73 6.30 19.40
N PRO A 63 6.34 7.20 20.33
CA PRO A 63 5.75 8.49 19.96
C PRO A 63 6.61 9.35 19.03
N SER A 64 7.93 9.37 19.23
CA SER A 64 8.87 10.12 18.38
C SER A 64 8.89 9.59 16.94
N VAL A 65 8.86 8.27 16.79
CA VAL A 65 8.84 7.61 15.49
C VAL A 65 7.52 7.85 14.77
N ARG A 66 6.41 7.76 15.49
CA ARG A 66 5.07 8.06 14.96
C ARG A 66 4.99 9.51 14.46
N LEU A 67 5.44 10.45 15.30
CA LEU A 67 5.43 11.88 14.97
C LEU A 67 6.27 12.19 13.73
N ALA A 68 7.45 11.57 13.58
CA ALA A 68 8.28 11.76 12.39
C ALA A 68 7.58 11.32 11.10
N ILE A 69 6.85 10.20 11.15
CA ILE A 69 6.04 9.71 10.02
C ILE A 69 4.89 10.67 9.73
N GLU A 70 4.14 11.08 10.75
CA GLU A 70 3.00 12.00 10.61
C GLU A 70 3.43 13.37 10.05
N VAL A 71 4.57 13.91 10.48
CA VAL A 71 5.13 15.18 9.97
C VAL A 71 5.50 15.05 8.49
N SER A 72 6.22 13.97 8.13
CA SER A 72 6.57 13.71 6.73
C SER A 72 5.32 13.56 5.85
N ALA A 73 4.34 12.79 6.31
CA ALA A 73 3.08 12.60 5.60
C ALA A 73 2.30 13.90 5.43
N ARG A 74 2.23 14.74 6.47
CA ARG A 74 1.54 16.04 6.42
C ARG A 74 2.18 16.98 5.42
N SER A 75 3.51 17.07 5.40
CA SER A 75 4.23 17.87 4.41
C SER A 75 3.94 17.42 2.97
N GLN A 76 3.88 16.11 2.73
CA GLN A 76 3.53 15.59 1.40
C GLN A 76 2.08 15.86 1.02
N VAL A 77 1.13 15.66 1.95
CA VAL A 77 -0.28 15.97 1.73
C VAL A 77 -0.47 17.45 1.41
N GLU A 78 0.18 18.35 2.13
CA GLU A 78 0.13 19.78 1.86
C GLU A 78 0.67 20.13 0.46
N ALA A 79 1.75 19.47 0.03
CA ALA A 79 2.30 19.64 -1.32
C ALA A 79 1.33 19.12 -2.40
N PHE A 80 0.70 17.96 -2.17
CA PHE A 80 -0.30 17.39 -3.08
C PHE A 80 -1.51 18.31 -3.20
N GLU A 81 -2.05 18.78 -2.07
CA GLU A 81 -3.21 19.66 -2.01
C GLU A 81 -2.95 21.07 -2.57
N ALA A 82 -1.69 21.51 -2.63
CA ALA A 82 -1.31 22.76 -3.26
C ALA A 82 -1.36 22.66 -4.79
N VAL A 83 -0.93 21.52 -5.37
CA VAL A 83 -0.91 21.29 -6.82
C VAL A 83 -2.26 20.77 -7.33
N PHE A 84 -2.93 19.93 -6.54
CA PHE A 84 -4.22 19.32 -6.84
C PHE A 84 -5.26 19.71 -5.77
N PRO A 85 -5.80 20.95 -5.81
CA PRO A 85 -6.71 21.46 -4.77
C PRO A 85 -7.95 20.61 -4.50
N ARG A 86 -8.38 19.78 -5.46
CA ARG A 86 -9.52 18.86 -5.29
C ARG A 86 -9.33 17.89 -4.13
N LEU A 87 -8.08 17.52 -3.83
CA LEU A 87 -7.73 16.64 -2.71
C LEU A 87 -8.14 17.20 -1.35
N LYS A 88 -8.30 18.53 -1.22
CA LYS A 88 -8.80 19.16 0.02
C LYS A 88 -10.27 18.84 0.27
N ALA A 89 -11.05 18.69 -0.79
CA ALA A 89 -12.48 18.41 -0.73
C ALA A 89 -12.76 16.91 -0.75
N ASP A 90 -12.05 16.16 -1.60
CA ASP A 90 -12.22 14.73 -1.77
C ASP A 90 -10.86 14.05 -2.00
N THR A 91 -10.45 13.24 -1.04
CA THR A 91 -9.20 12.45 -1.11
C THR A 91 -9.33 11.19 -1.97
N ALA A 92 -10.57 10.82 -2.35
CA ALA A 92 -10.84 9.61 -3.11
C ALA A 92 -10.23 9.70 -4.52
N LEU A 93 -9.50 8.65 -4.90
CA LEU A 93 -8.92 8.54 -6.24
C LEU A 93 -9.88 7.90 -7.24
N ASP A 94 -10.96 7.27 -6.78
CA ASP A 94 -11.94 6.52 -7.59
C ASP A 94 -12.60 7.35 -8.71
N ARG A 95 -12.59 8.68 -8.56
CA ARG A 95 -13.19 9.66 -9.48
C ARG A 95 -12.15 10.38 -10.34
N TRP A 96 -10.88 9.99 -10.22
CA TRP A 96 -9.78 10.55 -11.00
C TRP A 96 -9.72 9.84 -12.35
N SER A 97 -9.40 10.57 -13.41
CA SER A 97 -9.02 9.96 -14.68
C SER A 97 -7.58 9.45 -14.63
N ASP A 98 -7.26 8.43 -15.44
CA ASP A 98 -5.90 7.87 -15.54
C ASP A 98 -4.85 8.97 -15.79
N HIS A 99 -5.15 9.93 -16.67
CA HIS A 99 -4.28 11.06 -16.95
C HIS A 99 -3.97 11.91 -15.70
N GLU A 100 -4.97 12.18 -14.86
CA GLU A 100 -4.75 12.96 -13.63
C GLU A 100 -3.95 12.18 -12.59
N VAL A 101 -4.12 10.85 -12.55
CA VAL A 101 -3.30 9.99 -11.69
C VAL A 101 -1.85 9.98 -12.20
N ASP A 102 -1.63 9.82 -13.50
CA ASP A 102 -0.31 9.84 -14.13
C ASP A 102 0.41 11.18 -13.90
N GLU A 103 -0.29 12.30 -14.07
CA GLU A 103 0.25 13.63 -13.80
C GLU A 103 0.71 13.77 -12.34
N LEU A 104 -0.09 13.28 -11.39
CA LEU A 104 0.27 13.30 -9.97
C LEU A 104 1.48 12.43 -9.68
N VAL A 105 1.52 11.22 -10.24
CA VAL A 105 2.63 10.27 -10.07
C VAL A 105 3.92 10.84 -10.64
N GLU A 106 3.90 11.35 -11.86
CA GLU A 106 5.05 11.96 -12.50
C GLU A 106 5.56 13.17 -11.72
N ARG A 107 4.64 14.02 -11.23
CA ARG A 107 5.00 15.24 -10.51
C ARG A 107 5.72 14.98 -9.19
N PHE A 108 5.38 13.88 -8.52
CA PHE A 108 5.87 13.55 -7.19
C PHE A 108 6.70 12.26 -7.13
N GLN A 109 7.18 11.78 -8.28
CA GLN A 109 7.85 10.47 -8.44
C GLN A 109 9.06 10.27 -7.52
N ASP A 110 9.73 11.34 -7.09
CA ASP A 110 10.93 11.27 -6.23
C ASP A 110 10.62 11.30 -4.72
N LEU A 111 9.35 11.48 -4.33
CA LEU A 111 9.02 11.59 -2.91
C LEU A 111 9.17 10.24 -2.20
N PRO A 112 9.93 10.15 -1.10
CA PRO A 112 10.02 8.92 -0.33
C PRO A 112 8.73 8.66 0.45
N CYS A 113 8.38 7.40 0.66
CA CYS A 113 7.30 7.01 1.56
C CYS A 113 7.50 7.62 2.96
N PRO A 114 6.46 8.20 3.61
CA PRO A 114 6.56 8.78 4.95
C PRO A 114 7.04 7.82 6.04
N ALA A 115 6.92 6.50 5.83
CA ALA A 115 7.43 5.48 6.75
C ALA A 115 8.84 4.98 6.42
N LEU A 116 9.49 5.51 5.37
CA LEU A 116 10.85 5.14 5.00
C LEU A 116 11.85 5.79 5.96
N SER A 117 12.71 4.95 6.52
CA SER A 117 13.86 5.31 7.35
C SER A 117 15.06 5.70 6.50
N GLU A 118 15.96 6.50 7.09
CA GLU A 118 17.24 6.87 6.46
C GLU A 118 18.09 5.63 6.12
N ASP A 119 18.00 4.57 6.93
CA ASP A 119 18.66 3.28 6.68
C ASP A 119 17.95 2.42 5.61
N GLY A 120 16.93 2.96 4.94
CA GLY A 120 16.14 2.24 3.93
C GLY A 120 15.10 1.27 4.49
N SER A 121 14.96 1.16 5.81
CA SER A 121 13.96 0.27 6.41
C SER A 121 12.56 0.91 6.50
N CYS A 122 11.52 0.11 6.29
CA CYS A 122 10.15 0.56 6.51
C CYS A 122 9.81 0.48 8.01
N ARG A 123 9.46 1.63 8.60
CA ARG A 123 9.13 1.73 10.03
C ARG A 123 7.81 1.05 10.41
N VAL A 124 6.92 0.82 9.44
CA VAL A 124 5.64 0.10 9.60
C VAL A 124 5.62 -1.21 8.82
N TYR A 125 6.76 -1.87 8.60
CA TYR A 125 6.86 -3.01 7.66
C TYR A 125 5.80 -4.10 7.86
N SER A 126 5.50 -4.48 9.11
CA SER A 126 4.47 -5.49 9.44
C SER A 126 3.03 -5.03 9.14
N PHE A 127 2.82 -3.74 8.97
CA PHE A 127 1.55 -3.09 8.66
C PHE A 127 1.53 -2.43 7.28
N ARG A 128 2.54 -2.73 6.43
CA ARG A 128 2.64 -2.16 5.07
C ARG A 128 1.33 -2.40 4.30
N PRO A 129 1.01 -1.58 3.29
CA PRO A 129 -0.18 -1.79 2.45
C PRO A 129 -0.18 -3.12 1.69
N VAL A 130 -1.36 -3.57 1.23
CA VAL A 130 -1.52 -4.71 0.31
C VAL A 130 -0.73 -4.46 -0.97
N THR A 131 -0.84 -3.26 -1.56
CA THR A 131 -0.06 -2.85 -2.75
C THR A 131 1.43 -3.09 -2.55
N CYS A 132 1.99 -2.77 -1.37
CA CYS A 132 3.42 -3.02 -1.08
C CYS A 132 3.78 -4.52 -1.00
N ARG A 133 2.83 -5.40 -0.69
CA ARG A 133 3.04 -6.86 -0.71
C ARG A 133 2.98 -7.39 -2.13
N MET A 134 1.94 -7.02 -2.88
CA MET A 134 1.70 -7.50 -4.24
C MET A 134 2.81 -7.02 -5.18
N MET A 135 3.09 -5.71 -5.19
CA MET A 135 4.18 -5.12 -5.97
C MET A 135 5.56 -5.62 -5.55
N GLY A 136 5.68 -6.18 -4.33
CA GLY A 136 6.90 -6.82 -3.85
C GLY A 136 7.23 -8.13 -4.59
N ILE A 137 6.30 -8.70 -5.35
CA ILE A 137 6.48 -9.90 -6.17
C ILE A 137 6.42 -9.49 -7.66
N PRO A 138 7.40 -9.87 -8.51
CA PRO A 138 7.34 -9.56 -9.94
C PRO A 138 6.14 -10.25 -10.60
N VAL A 139 5.56 -9.64 -11.63
CA VAL A 139 4.44 -10.18 -12.41
C VAL A 139 4.97 -10.83 -13.70
N GLU A 140 4.23 -11.80 -14.25
CA GLU A 140 4.52 -12.40 -15.55
C GLU A 140 3.42 -11.99 -16.54
N ALA A 141 3.81 -11.39 -17.66
CA ALA A 141 2.92 -11.02 -18.76
C ALA A 141 3.62 -11.33 -20.09
N ASP A 142 2.91 -11.97 -21.02
CA ASP A 142 3.41 -12.32 -22.36
C ASP A 142 4.75 -13.09 -22.35
N GLY A 143 4.95 -13.95 -21.35
CA GLY A 143 6.18 -14.74 -21.17
C GLY A 143 7.37 -13.95 -20.63
N LEU A 144 7.19 -12.66 -20.30
CA LEU A 144 8.18 -11.78 -19.69
C LEU A 144 7.88 -11.59 -18.20
N VAL A 145 8.94 -11.59 -17.39
CA VAL A 145 8.84 -11.26 -15.96
C VAL A 145 9.14 -9.77 -15.77
N ALA A 146 8.14 -9.02 -15.33
CA ALA A 146 8.25 -7.59 -15.04
C ALA A 146 8.25 -7.37 -13.53
N GLY A 147 9.29 -6.70 -13.04
CA GLY A 147 9.35 -6.22 -11.66
C GLY A 147 8.70 -4.84 -11.52
N ALA A 148 8.13 -4.55 -10.34
CA ALA A 148 7.75 -3.19 -9.96
C ALA A 148 8.95 -2.25 -9.81
N CYS A 149 10.17 -2.78 -9.70
CA CYS A 149 11.40 -2.01 -9.67
C CYS A 149 12.56 -2.78 -10.32
N ALA A 150 13.64 -2.07 -10.64
CA ALA A 150 14.85 -2.65 -11.25
C ALA A 150 15.61 -3.66 -10.37
N VAL A 151 15.15 -3.90 -9.14
CA VAL A 151 15.70 -4.90 -8.23
C VAL A 151 14.99 -6.27 -8.41
N GLN A 152 13.77 -6.27 -8.96
CA GLN A 152 12.99 -7.48 -9.22
C GLN A 152 13.18 -8.01 -10.65
N THR A 153 13.82 -7.24 -11.53
CA THR A 153 14.15 -7.64 -12.92
C THR A 153 15.30 -8.63 -13.00
N ALA A 154 15.97 -8.95 -11.87
CA ALA A 154 17.11 -9.85 -11.79
C ALA A 154 16.76 -11.30 -11.39
N VAL A 155 15.49 -11.73 -11.53
CA VAL A 155 15.04 -13.11 -11.22
C VAL A 155 14.82 -13.89 -12.53
N PRO A 156 15.87 -14.45 -13.17
CA PRO A 156 15.83 -14.63 -14.62
C PRO A 156 15.19 -15.97 -15.06
N VAL A 157 14.87 -16.87 -14.13
CA VAL A 157 14.40 -18.23 -14.48
C VAL A 157 13.27 -18.74 -13.57
N GLN A 158 13.04 -18.11 -12.41
CA GLN A 158 12.08 -18.60 -11.43
C GLN A 158 10.76 -17.84 -11.52
N ARG A 159 9.70 -18.60 -11.77
CA ARG A 159 8.33 -18.09 -11.88
C ARG A 159 7.58 -18.42 -10.59
N VAL A 160 6.75 -17.48 -10.16
CA VAL A 160 5.80 -17.73 -9.08
C VAL A 160 4.82 -18.82 -9.56
N PRO A 161 4.66 -19.93 -8.82
CA PRO A 161 3.75 -21.01 -9.20
C PRO A 161 2.31 -20.53 -9.47
N LEU A 162 1.64 -21.15 -10.44
CA LEU A 162 0.27 -20.82 -10.83
C LEU A 162 -0.72 -20.81 -9.65
N ILE A 163 -0.56 -21.74 -8.70
CA ILE A 163 -1.41 -21.78 -7.51
C ILE A 163 -1.32 -20.50 -6.68
N LEU A 164 -0.12 -19.92 -6.55
CA LEU A 164 0.06 -18.67 -5.82
C LEU A 164 -0.51 -17.48 -6.60
N ARG A 165 -0.53 -17.54 -7.94
CA ARG A 165 -1.22 -16.53 -8.77
C ARG A 165 -2.74 -16.58 -8.62
N GLN A 166 -3.30 -17.78 -8.58
CA GLN A 166 -4.72 -17.96 -8.31
C GLN A 166 -5.08 -17.48 -6.89
N GLU A 167 -4.20 -17.69 -5.92
CA GLU A 167 -4.37 -17.13 -4.58
C GLU A 167 -4.30 -15.60 -4.56
N GLU A 168 -3.38 -14.98 -5.31
CA GLU A 168 -3.30 -13.53 -5.48
C GLU A 168 -4.62 -12.96 -6.01
N GLN A 169 -5.21 -13.60 -7.02
CA GLN A 169 -6.52 -13.23 -7.57
C GLN A 169 -7.63 -13.35 -6.51
N ARG A 170 -7.66 -14.45 -5.74
CA ARG A 170 -8.63 -14.62 -4.64
C ARG A 170 -8.44 -13.58 -3.53
N LEU A 171 -7.22 -13.12 -3.28
CA LEU A 171 -6.96 -12.04 -2.32
C LEU A 171 -7.50 -10.71 -2.84
N ALA A 172 -7.36 -10.41 -4.13
CA ALA A 172 -7.97 -9.21 -4.73
C ALA A 172 -9.52 -9.27 -4.65
N GLU A 173 -10.12 -10.42 -4.93
CA GLU A 173 -11.57 -10.63 -4.75
C GLU A 173 -12.00 -10.44 -3.29
N GLN A 174 -11.23 -10.96 -2.34
CA GLN A 174 -11.49 -10.79 -0.92
C GLN A 174 -11.32 -9.32 -0.49
N GLU A 175 -10.30 -8.63 -0.96
CA GLU A 175 -10.07 -7.21 -0.68
C GLU A 175 -11.30 -6.39 -1.06
N ARG A 176 -11.81 -6.62 -2.27
CA ARG A 176 -13.01 -5.95 -2.77
C ARG A 176 -14.23 -6.23 -1.89
N ALA A 177 -14.45 -7.48 -1.48
CA ALA A 177 -15.56 -7.83 -0.60
C ALA A 177 -15.44 -7.17 0.78
N GLU A 178 -14.25 -7.11 1.36
CA GLU A 178 -13.99 -6.45 2.64
C GLU A 178 -14.13 -4.92 2.53
N LEU A 179 -13.71 -4.33 1.39
CA LEU A 179 -13.92 -2.91 1.10
C LEU A 179 -15.40 -2.57 0.99
N GLU A 180 -16.18 -3.38 0.26
CA GLU A 180 -17.64 -3.20 0.14
C GLU A 180 -18.31 -3.21 1.52
N VAL A 181 -17.92 -4.14 2.40
CA VAL A 181 -18.41 -4.20 3.79
C VAL A 181 -18.00 -2.95 4.59
N CYS A 182 -16.75 -2.51 4.46
CA CYS A 182 -16.25 -1.33 5.18
C CYS A 182 -16.92 -0.03 4.71
N LEU A 183 -17.15 0.13 3.41
CA LEU A 183 -17.70 1.34 2.80
C LEU A 183 -19.22 1.39 2.81
N GLY A 184 -19.90 0.24 2.87
CA GLY A 184 -21.35 0.17 3.06
C GLY A 184 -21.83 0.89 4.33
N ALA A 185 -20.95 1.08 5.32
CA ALA A 185 -21.20 1.86 6.53
C ALA A 185 -21.02 3.38 6.35
N THR A 186 -20.48 3.86 5.23
CA THR A 186 -20.20 5.29 4.98
C THR A 186 -20.43 5.64 3.50
N PRO A 187 -21.69 5.86 3.08
CA PRO A 187 -22.03 6.14 1.69
C PRO A 187 -21.29 7.37 1.13
N GLY A 188 -20.72 7.22 -0.07
CA GLY A 188 -20.06 8.31 -0.80
C GLY A 188 -18.55 8.45 -0.53
N LEU A 189 -18.00 7.66 0.40
CA LEU A 189 -16.56 7.55 0.62
C LEU A 189 -15.92 6.67 -0.47
N GLY A 190 -14.85 7.16 -1.10
CA GLY A 190 -14.08 6.37 -2.08
C GLY A 190 -13.17 5.31 -1.46
N GLU A 191 -12.83 4.31 -2.26
CA GLU A 191 -12.08 3.10 -1.87
C GLU A 191 -10.58 3.39 -1.73
N GLU A 192 -10.05 4.28 -2.58
CA GLU A 192 -8.62 4.52 -2.70
C GLU A 192 -8.20 5.93 -2.32
N VAL A 193 -7.04 6.04 -1.68
CA VAL A 193 -6.37 7.31 -1.35
C VAL A 193 -4.87 7.21 -1.60
N LEU A 194 -4.20 8.35 -1.74
CA LEU A 194 -2.74 8.36 -1.77
C LEU A 194 -2.17 7.93 -0.41
N LEU A 195 -1.10 7.12 -0.44
CA LEU A 195 -0.42 6.57 0.74
C LEU A 195 -0.22 7.59 1.88
N PRO A 196 0.23 8.84 1.66
CA PRO A 196 0.45 9.79 2.75
C PRO A 196 -0.79 10.06 3.61
N TYR A 197 -2.00 10.04 3.04
CA TYR A 197 -3.24 10.19 3.81
C TYR A 197 -3.45 9.05 4.81
N GLY A 198 -2.95 7.85 4.51
CA GLY A 198 -3.04 6.69 5.39
C GLY A 198 -2.29 6.85 6.71
N PHE A 199 -1.33 7.78 6.77
CA PHE A 199 -0.54 8.06 7.97
C PHE A 199 -1.12 9.17 8.84
N LEU A 200 -2.21 9.82 8.45
CA LEU A 200 -2.77 10.98 9.14
C LEU A 200 -4.12 10.64 9.81
N PRO A 201 -4.16 10.39 11.13
CA PRO A 201 -5.38 10.00 11.83
C PRO A 201 -6.51 11.05 11.68
N ASP A 202 -6.16 12.34 11.66
CA ASP A 202 -7.11 13.46 11.52
C ASP A 202 -7.79 13.54 10.14
N ARG A 203 -7.16 12.90 9.14
CA ARG A 203 -7.63 12.84 7.76
C ARG A 203 -8.28 11.50 7.40
N ASN A 204 -8.40 10.57 8.35
CA ASN A 204 -9.08 9.30 8.14
C ASN A 204 -10.59 9.41 8.51
N PRO A 205 -11.50 9.35 7.53
CA PRO A 205 -12.94 9.45 7.79
C PRO A 205 -13.52 8.23 8.51
N LEU A 206 -12.83 7.09 8.51
CA LEU A 206 -13.27 5.87 9.19
C LEU A 206 -12.98 5.85 10.71
N THR A 207 -12.26 6.86 11.22
CA THR A 207 -11.91 7.00 12.65
C THR A 207 -12.65 8.15 13.33
N ARG A 208 -13.60 8.80 12.65
CA ARG A 208 -14.49 9.82 13.23
C ARG A 208 -15.79 9.23 13.75
#